data_AF-A0A4Y7LC04-F1
#
_entry.id   AF-A0A4Y7LC04-F1
#
_cell.length_a   1.000
_cell.length_b   1.000
_cell.length_c   1.000
_cell.angle_alpha   90.00
_cell.angle_beta   90.00
_cell.angle_gamma   90.00
#
_symmetry.space_group_name_H-M   'P 1'
#
loop_
_entity.id
_entity.type
_entity.pdbx_description
1 polymer ?
#
loop_
_entity_poly.entity_id
_entity_poly.type
_entity_poly.pdbx_seq_one_letter_code
_entity_poly.pdbx_strand_id
1 'polypeptide(L)'
;MHNYFRIGGVAADLPHGWIDKCLDFCDYFLTGIAEYQKLITRNPIFLERVEGVGVVGGEEAINWGLSGPMLRASGIQWDLRKVDHYECYAEFDWEVQWQKKGDSLARYLVRIGEMTESIKIIQQALEGIPGGPYENLEARRFDKAGDSDWNDFDYRFISKKTSPTFELSKQELYVRVEAPKGELGIFLIGDHSAFPWRWKIRPPGFINLQILPQLVKRMKLADIMTILGSIDIIMGEVDR
;
A
#
# COMPACT_ATOMS: atom_id res chain seq x y z
N MET A 1 4.79 -16.39 1.55
CA MET A 1 5.28 -15.52 2.65
C MET A 1 4.24 -14.43 2.86
N HIS A 2 3.15 -14.70 3.58
CA HIS A 2 1.98 -13.79 3.69
C HIS A 2 1.72 -13.28 5.13
N ASN A 3 2.71 -13.38 6.03
CA ASN A 3 2.54 -13.08 7.45
C ASN A 3 3.85 -12.56 8.07
N TYR A 4 4.46 -11.57 7.41
CA TYR A 4 5.69 -10.93 7.87
C TYR A 4 5.40 -9.76 8.83
N PHE A 5 4.52 -8.85 8.42
CA PHE A 5 3.99 -7.81 9.31
C PHE A 5 3.06 -8.43 10.34
N ARG A 6 3.29 -8.14 11.61
CA ARG A 6 2.50 -8.62 12.74
C ARG A 6 2.18 -7.46 13.68
N ILE A 7 1.18 -7.63 14.54
CA ILE A 7 0.92 -6.64 15.57
C ILE A 7 2.14 -6.61 16.50
N GLY A 8 2.74 -5.42 16.65
CA GLY A 8 3.97 -5.23 17.42
C GLY A 8 5.27 -5.23 16.60
N GLY A 9 5.24 -5.35 15.27
CA GLY A 9 6.42 -5.19 14.42
C GLY A 9 6.48 -6.21 13.28
N VAL A 10 7.65 -6.82 13.05
CA VAL A 10 7.83 -7.84 12.01
C VAL A 10 8.10 -9.23 12.59
N ALA A 11 7.88 -10.27 11.79
CA ALA A 11 7.97 -11.65 12.23
C ALA A 11 9.40 -12.12 12.49
N ALA A 12 10.35 -11.65 11.68
CA ALA A 12 11.76 -11.99 11.72
C ALA A 12 12.59 -10.80 11.24
N ASP A 13 13.88 -10.82 11.56
CA ASP A 13 14.85 -9.85 11.07
C ASP A 13 15.25 -10.12 9.61
N LEU A 14 15.92 -9.15 8.99
CA LEU A 14 16.44 -9.25 7.63
C LEU A 14 17.55 -10.31 7.55
N PRO A 15 17.52 -11.20 6.53
CA PRO A 15 18.61 -12.15 6.29
C PRO A 15 19.94 -11.45 5.99
N HIS A 16 21.05 -12.11 6.33
CA HIS A 16 22.38 -11.61 6.01
C HIS A 16 22.55 -11.37 4.50
N GLY A 17 23.10 -10.20 4.13
CA GLY A 17 23.32 -9.79 2.73
C GLY A 17 22.04 -9.43 1.97
N TRP A 18 20.90 -9.28 2.65
CA TRP A 18 19.66 -8.83 2.02
C TRP A 18 19.73 -7.35 1.60
N ILE A 19 20.38 -6.51 2.42
CA ILE A 19 20.53 -5.07 2.16
C ILE A 19 21.24 -4.83 0.82
N ASP A 20 22.40 -5.48 0.61
CA ASP A 20 23.17 -5.34 -0.62
C ASP A 20 22.34 -5.73 -1.86
N LYS A 21 21.62 -6.86 -1.78
CA LYS A 21 20.73 -7.31 -2.86
C LYS A 21 19.55 -6.37 -3.10
N CYS A 22 19.07 -5.71 -2.06
CA CYS A 22 18.00 -4.73 -2.19
C CYS A 22 18.49 -3.47 -2.90
N LEU A 23 19.71 -3.01 -2.59
CA LEU A 23 20.37 -1.91 -3.31
C LEU A 23 20.61 -2.27 -4.79
N ASP A 24 21.15 -3.46 -5.07
CA ASP A 24 21.32 -3.95 -6.45
C ASP A 24 20.00 -3.95 -7.23
N PHE A 25 18.90 -4.32 -6.57
CA PHE A 25 17.57 -4.30 -7.16
C PHE A 25 17.07 -2.87 -7.42
N CYS A 26 17.31 -1.92 -6.52
CA CYS A 26 16.94 -0.52 -6.71
C CYS A 26 17.59 0.06 -7.98
N ASP A 27 18.89 -0.19 -8.18
CA ASP A 27 19.63 0.30 -9.35
C ASP A 27 19.16 -0.35 -10.66
N TYR A 28 18.92 -1.66 -10.62
CA TYR A 28 18.34 -2.40 -11.74
C TYR A 28 16.95 -1.87 -12.11
N PHE A 29 16.09 -1.66 -11.12
CA PHE A 29 14.70 -1.28 -11.33
C PHE A 29 14.57 0.16 -11.84
N LEU A 30 15.43 1.10 -11.40
CA LEU A 30 15.50 2.46 -11.96
C LEU A 30 15.83 2.43 -13.46
N THR A 31 16.78 1.59 -13.87
CA THR A 31 17.12 1.40 -15.28
C THR A 31 15.91 0.86 -16.05
N GLY A 32 15.22 -0.14 -15.51
CA GLY A 32 14.01 -0.71 -16.11
C GLY A 32 12.89 0.31 -16.28
N ILE A 33 12.63 1.17 -15.28
CA ILE A 33 11.61 2.24 -15.38
C ILE A 33 11.94 3.19 -16.53
N ALA A 34 13.20 3.62 -16.65
CA ALA A 34 13.62 4.54 -17.72
C ALA A 34 13.43 3.92 -19.11
N GLU A 35 13.71 2.63 -19.27
CA GLU A 35 13.45 1.88 -20.50
C GLU A 35 11.95 1.78 -20.81
N TYR A 36 11.12 1.42 -19.84
CA TYR A 36 9.67 1.37 -20.00
C TYR A 36 9.08 2.72 -20.38
N GLN A 37 9.55 3.80 -19.76
CA GLN A 37 9.13 5.15 -20.11
C GLN A 37 9.50 5.50 -21.56
N LYS A 38 10.72 5.17 -21.98
CA LYS A 38 11.18 5.43 -23.35
C LYS A 38 10.35 4.67 -24.39
N LEU A 39 9.96 3.43 -24.10
CA LEU A 39 9.20 2.58 -25.00
C LEU A 39 7.70 2.90 -25.04
N ILE A 40 7.09 3.19 -23.89
CA ILE A 40 5.63 3.30 -23.76
C ILE A 40 5.18 4.75 -23.71
N THR A 41 5.78 5.58 -22.87
CA THR A 41 5.27 6.93 -22.57
C THR A 41 5.25 7.84 -23.80
N ARG A 42 6.19 7.68 -24.73
CA ARG A 42 6.27 8.48 -25.97
C ARG A 42 5.66 7.79 -27.19
N ASN A 43 5.05 6.61 -27.02
CA ASN A 43 4.49 5.88 -28.14
C ASN A 43 3.17 6.53 -28.59
N PRO A 44 3.06 7.00 -29.86
CA PRO A 44 1.85 7.64 -30.36
C PRO A 44 0.60 6.76 -30.26
N ILE A 45 0.75 5.45 -30.50
CA ILE A 45 -0.36 4.48 -30.42
C ILE A 45 -0.87 4.38 -28.98
N PHE A 46 0.03 4.41 -28.00
CA PHE A 46 -0.35 4.38 -26.60
C PHE A 46 -1.07 5.67 -26.22
N LEU A 47 -0.49 6.83 -26.54
CA LEU A 47 -1.07 8.15 -26.24
C LEU A 47 -2.47 8.31 -26.82
N GLU A 48 -2.69 7.92 -28.08
CA GLU A 48 -4.01 7.98 -28.73
C GLU A 48 -5.08 7.13 -28.01
N ARG A 49 -4.66 6.06 -27.31
CA ARG A 49 -5.56 5.15 -26.60
C ARG A 49 -5.86 5.57 -25.16
N VAL A 50 -5.00 6.37 -24.52
CA VAL A 50 -5.11 6.70 -23.09
C VAL A 50 -5.37 8.18 -22.81
N GLU A 51 -4.97 9.07 -23.72
CA GLU A 51 -5.15 10.51 -23.55
C GLU A 51 -6.63 10.89 -23.71
N GLY A 52 -7.15 11.67 -22.74
CA GLY A 52 -8.55 12.09 -22.73
C GLY A 52 -9.56 10.98 -22.44
N VAL A 53 -9.11 9.76 -22.11
CA VAL A 53 -9.99 8.63 -21.77
C VAL A 53 -10.22 8.56 -20.26
N GLY A 54 -11.50 8.51 -19.86
CA GLY A 54 -11.90 8.34 -18.47
C GLY A 54 -11.50 9.52 -17.57
N VAL A 55 -11.72 10.74 -18.05
CA VAL A 55 -11.41 12.00 -17.34
C VAL A 55 -12.27 12.12 -16.09
N VAL A 56 -11.64 12.43 -14.95
CA VAL A 56 -12.31 12.75 -13.69
C VAL A 56 -11.87 14.14 -13.22
N GLY A 57 -12.84 15.00 -12.87
CA GLY A 57 -12.54 16.30 -12.27
C GLY A 57 -12.16 16.19 -10.79
N GLY A 58 -11.43 17.16 -10.24
CA GLY A 58 -11.04 17.15 -8.82
C GLY A 58 -12.23 17.13 -7.85
N GLU A 59 -13.23 18.00 -8.07
CA GLU A 59 -14.45 18.03 -7.22
C GLU A 59 -15.25 16.73 -7.33
N GLU A 60 -15.34 16.16 -8.53
CA GLU A 60 -15.98 14.89 -8.78
C GLU A 60 -15.26 13.75 -8.06
N ALA A 61 -13.93 13.72 -8.12
CA ALA A 61 -13.12 12.73 -7.42
C ALA A 61 -13.35 12.78 -5.89
N ILE A 62 -13.47 13.97 -5.31
CA ILE A 62 -13.78 14.16 -3.89
C ILE A 62 -15.21 13.67 -3.58
N ASN A 63 -16.19 14.07 -4.39
CA ASN A 63 -17.60 13.71 -4.17
C ASN A 63 -17.85 12.21 -4.26
N TRP A 64 -17.14 11.50 -5.13
CA TRP A 64 -17.16 10.03 -5.22
C TRP A 64 -16.29 9.34 -4.17
N GLY A 65 -15.53 10.09 -3.36
CA GLY A 65 -14.64 9.55 -2.34
C GLY A 65 -13.44 8.79 -2.89
N LEU A 66 -13.02 9.10 -4.12
CA LEU A 66 -11.85 8.47 -4.77
C LEU A 66 -10.58 8.75 -3.97
N SER A 67 -9.62 7.82 -4.02
CA SER A 67 -8.36 7.94 -3.29
C SER A 67 -7.16 7.45 -4.10
N GLY A 68 -5.95 7.76 -3.63
CA GLY A 68 -4.70 7.33 -4.26
C GLY A 68 -4.48 7.90 -5.65
N PRO A 69 -4.00 7.09 -6.61
CA PRO A 69 -3.68 7.56 -7.96
C PRO A 69 -4.87 8.20 -8.70
N MET A 70 -6.11 7.76 -8.42
CA MET A 70 -7.32 8.37 -9.01
C MET A 70 -7.50 9.82 -8.58
N LEU A 71 -7.27 10.10 -7.29
CA LEU A 71 -7.39 11.43 -6.71
C LEU A 71 -6.22 12.32 -7.13
N ARG A 72 -4.98 11.79 -7.05
CA ARG A 72 -3.74 12.48 -7.43
C ARG A 72 -3.69 12.83 -8.91
N ALA A 73 -4.24 11.98 -9.78
CA ALA A 73 -4.31 12.26 -11.21
C ALA A 73 -5.31 13.38 -11.58
N SER A 74 -6.27 13.67 -10.68
CA SER A 74 -7.35 14.64 -10.86
C SER A 74 -7.01 16.04 -10.31
N GLY A 75 -5.74 16.30 -9.98
CA GLY A 75 -5.24 17.61 -9.54
C GLY A 75 -5.14 17.81 -8.04
N ILE A 76 -5.42 16.78 -7.23
CA ILE A 76 -5.47 16.90 -5.77
C ILE A 76 -4.23 16.24 -5.16
N GLN A 77 -3.36 17.06 -4.55
CA GLN A 77 -2.16 16.60 -3.86
C GLN A 77 -2.52 16.03 -2.48
N TRP A 78 -2.99 14.78 -2.47
CA TRP A 78 -3.40 14.09 -1.25
C TRP A 78 -2.71 12.73 -1.16
N ASP A 79 -2.01 12.50 -0.05
CA ASP A 79 -1.31 11.25 0.24
C ASP A 79 -1.24 11.05 1.77
N LEU A 80 -1.79 9.94 2.26
CA LEU A 80 -1.86 9.71 3.71
C LEU A 80 -0.49 9.60 4.38
N ARG A 81 0.57 9.23 3.64
CA ARG A 81 1.94 9.14 4.18
C ARG A 81 2.49 10.50 4.58
N LYS A 82 2.07 11.59 3.92
CA LYS A 82 2.42 12.97 4.28
C LYS A 82 1.38 13.65 5.17
N VAL A 83 0.13 13.18 5.19
CA VAL A 83 -0.95 13.80 5.98
C VAL A 83 -1.01 13.23 7.39
N ASP A 84 -1.05 11.90 7.51
CA ASP A 84 -1.20 11.21 8.79
C ASP A 84 0.15 10.87 9.43
N HIS A 85 1.25 10.95 8.65
CA HIS A 85 2.62 10.71 9.12
C HIS A 85 2.80 9.39 9.88
N TYR A 86 2.12 8.32 9.46
CA TYR A 86 2.26 7.02 10.11
C TYR A 86 3.64 6.40 9.83
N GLU A 87 4.06 5.48 10.71
CA GLU A 87 5.39 4.84 10.68
C GLU A 87 6.52 5.89 10.65
N CYS A 88 7.50 5.75 9.75
CA CYS A 88 8.63 6.66 9.60
C CYS A 88 8.61 7.44 8.27
N TYR A 89 7.46 7.52 7.57
CA TYR A 89 7.37 8.21 6.28
C TYR A 89 7.69 9.71 6.33
N ALA A 90 7.61 10.31 7.52
CA ALA A 90 7.95 11.72 7.75
C ALA A 90 9.46 11.99 7.75
N GLU A 91 10.29 10.96 7.97
CA GLU A 91 11.76 11.09 8.04
C GLU A 91 12.42 11.07 6.65
N PHE A 92 11.71 10.58 5.63
CA PHE A 92 12.22 10.45 4.26
C PHE A 92 11.91 11.68 3.40
N ASP A 93 12.85 12.04 2.54
CA ASP A 93 12.70 13.07 1.53
C ASP A 93 12.12 12.49 0.22
N TRP A 94 10.88 12.82 -0.08
CA TRP A 94 10.15 12.36 -1.26
C TRP A 94 8.98 13.30 -1.56
N GLU A 95 8.56 13.29 -2.83
CA GLU A 95 7.50 14.17 -3.32
C GLU A 95 6.25 13.40 -3.75
N VAL A 96 5.08 13.98 -3.46
CA VAL A 96 3.80 13.40 -3.88
C VAL A 96 3.63 13.63 -5.38
N GLN A 97 3.53 12.54 -6.14
CA GLN A 97 3.33 12.59 -7.59
C GLN A 97 1.87 12.85 -7.92
N TRP A 98 1.59 13.89 -8.71
CA TRP A 98 0.23 14.29 -9.06
C TRP A 98 0.16 14.79 -10.50
N GLN A 99 -1.04 14.85 -11.05
CA GLN A 99 -1.31 15.33 -12.40
C GLN A 99 -2.61 16.13 -12.41
N LYS A 100 -2.81 16.99 -13.41
CA LYS A 100 -3.99 17.88 -13.49
C LYS A 100 -5.08 17.39 -14.44
N LYS A 101 -4.75 16.54 -15.42
CA LYS A 101 -5.65 16.19 -16.53
C LYS A 101 -6.79 15.24 -16.12
N GLY A 102 -6.61 14.40 -15.10
CA GLY A 102 -7.63 13.44 -14.64
C GLY A 102 -7.90 12.26 -15.57
N ASP A 103 -7.18 12.14 -16.69
CA ASP A 103 -7.33 11.07 -17.67
C ASP A 103 -6.53 9.82 -17.32
N SER A 104 -6.70 8.77 -18.11
CA SER A 104 -5.98 7.51 -17.92
C SER A 104 -4.47 7.66 -18.09
N LEU A 105 -4.03 8.60 -18.96
CA LEU A 105 -2.63 8.98 -19.08
C LEU A 105 -2.07 9.61 -17.80
N ALA A 106 -2.80 10.56 -17.19
CA ALA A 106 -2.42 11.16 -15.91
C ALA A 106 -2.27 10.11 -14.82
N ARG A 107 -3.19 9.14 -14.73
CA ARG A 107 -3.10 8.01 -13.79
C ARG A 107 -1.87 7.14 -14.03
N TYR A 108 -1.54 6.87 -15.29
CA TYR A 108 -0.31 6.17 -15.65
C TYR A 108 0.95 6.94 -15.23
N LEU A 109 1.01 8.24 -15.51
CA LEU A 109 2.16 9.09 -15.16
C LEU A 109 2.37 9.17 -13.64
N VAL A 110 1.29 9.30 -12.86
CA VAL A 110 1.35 9.27 -11.39
C VAL A 110 1.99 7.96 -10.91
N ARG A 111 1.53 6.80 -11.41
CA ARG A 111 2.07 5.49 -11.00
C ARG A 111 3.54 5.32 -11.35
N ILE A 112 3.96 5.75 -12.53
CA ILE A 112 5.37 5.69 -12.94
C ILE A 112 6.24 6.60 -12.06
N GLY A 113 5.76 7.81 -11.74
CA GLY A 113 6.42 8.69 -10.79
C GLY A 113 6.52 8.05 -9.40
N GLU A 114 5.43 7.46 -8.91
CA GLU A 114 5.38 6.78 -7.61
C GLU A 114 6.38 5.62 -7.53
N MET A 115 6.62 4.89 -8.63
CA MET A 115 7.65 3.85 -8.65
C MET A 115 9.04 4.43 -8.41
N THR A 116 9.33 5.60 -8.99
CA THR A 116 10.63 6.28 -8.85
C THR A 116 10.80 6.81 -7.42
N GLU A 117 9.78 7.48 -6.87
CA GLU A 117 9.78 7.96 -5.49
C GLU A 117 9.85 6.81 -4.48
N SER A 118 9.21 5.67 -4.78
CA SER A 118 9.27 4.49 -3.91
C SER A 118 10.69 3.94 -3.81
N ILE A 119 11.46 3.93 -4.92
CA ILE A 119 12.86 3.53 -4.89
C ILE A 119 13.69 4.52 -4.07
N LYS A 120 13.44 5.83 -4.23
CA LYS A 120 14.10 6.88 -3.46
C LYS A 120 13.89 6.69 -1.95
N ILE A 121 12.66 6.34 -1.53
CA ILE A 121 12.34 6.02 -0.14
C ILE A 121 13.07 4.76 0.32
N ILE A 122 13.08 3.70 -0.49
CA ILE A 122 13.78 2.44 -0.15
C ILE A 122 15.28 2.69 0.04
N GLN A 123 15.94 3.42 -0.86
CA GLN A 123 17.37 3.73 -0.74
C GLN A 123 17.68 4.49 0.55
N GLN A 124 16.90 5.54 0.88
CA GLN A 124 17.05 6.27 2.14
C GLN A 124 16.79 5.38 3.36
N ALA A 125 15.79 4.51 3.31
CA ALA A 125 15.49 3.59 4.38
C ALA A 125 16.62 2.58 4.61
N LEU A 126 17.26 2.09 3.54
CA LEU A 126 18.40 1.16 3.61
C LEU A 126 19.66 1.82 4.17
N GLU A 127 19.93 3.08 3.81
CA GLU A 127 21.05 3.86 4.35
C GLU A 127 20.86 4.21 5.84
N GLY A 128 19.60 4.43 6.23
CA GLY A 128 19.23 4.87 7.58
C GLY A 128 18.81 3.76 8.55
N ILE A 129 18.99 2.46 8.23
CA ILE A 129 18.50 1.37 9.08
C ILE A 129 19.10 1.47 10.49
N PRO A 130 18.29 1.71 11.53
CA PRO A 130 18.77 1.66 12.90
C PRO A 130 19.00 0.20 13.31
N GLY A 131 20.06 -0.05 14.07
CA GLY A 131 20.18 -1.31 14.80
C GLY A 131 19.13 -1.39 15.93
N GLY A 132 18.70 -2.59 16.29
CA GLY A 132 17.83 -2.80 17.44
C GLY A 132 16.86 -3.96 17.28
N PRO A 133 15.96 -4.16 18.26
CA PRO A 133 14.89 -5.14 18.15
C PRO A 133 13.91 -4.78 17.03
N TYR A 134 13.55 -5.75 16.20
CA TYR A 134 12.59 -5.60 15.10
C TYR A 134 11.11 -5.74 15.54
N GLU A 135 10.87 -6.04 16.82
CA GLU A 135 9.55 -6.23 17.41
C GLU A 135 9.47 -5.58 18.80
N ASN A 136 8.26 -5.17 19.18
CA ASN A 136 7.99 -4.59 20.49
C ASN A 136 8.18 -5.66 21.59
N LEU A 137 9.10 -5.38 22.53
CA LEU A 137 9.46 -6.26 23.63
C LEU A 137 8.31 -6.50 24.62
N GLU A 138 7.28 -5.65 24.67
CA GLU A 138 6.11 -5.91 25.51
C GLU A 138 5.27 -7.08 24.97
N ALA A 139 5.21 -7.27 23.64
CA ALA A 139 4.62 -8.47 23.05
C ALA A 139 5.41 -9.74 23.43
N ARG A 140 6.73 -9.63 23.62
CA ARG A 140 7.58 -10.73 24.13
C ARG A 140 7.34 -11.08 25.60
N ARG A 141 6.79 -10.17 26.43
CA ARG A 141 6.55 -10.47 27.86
C ARG A 141 5.55 -11.61 28.05
N PHE A 142 4.63 -11.78 27.10
CA PHE A 142 3.63 -12.85 27.13
C PHE A 142 4.19 -14.23 26.75
N ASP A 143 5.36 -14.29 26.08
CA ASP A 143 5.98 -15.53 25.60
C ASP A 143 7.09 -16.07 26.53
N LYS A 144 7.37 -15.43 27.68
CA LYS A 144 8.30 -15.99 28.68
C LYS A 144 7.63 -17.04 29.57
N ALA A 145 7.19 -18.14 28.97
CA ALA A 145 7.01 -19.39 29.71
C ALA A 145 8.38 -20.09 29.78
N GLY A 146 9.05 -19.95 30.93
CA GLY A 146 10.11 -20.81 31.47
C GLY A 146 11.32 -21.19 30.59
N ASP A 147 12.54 -21.02 31.12
CA ASP A 147 13.70 -21.76 30.63
C ASP A 147 13.39 -23.26 30.77
N SER A 148 13.05 -23.95 29.67
CA SER A 148 12.81 -25.40 29.68
C SER A 148 14.04 -26.13 29.19
N ASP A 149 14.30 -27.31 29.77
CA ASP A 149 15.43 -28.14 29.39
C ASP A 149 15.35 -28.52 27.89
N TRP A 150 16.50 -28.58 27.23
CA TRP A 150 16.66 -28.82 25.78
C TRP A 150 15.91 -30.05 25.23
N ASN A 151 15.46 -30.94 26.11
CA ASN A 151 14.84 -32.22 25.77
C ASN A 151 13.40 -32.38 26.30
N ASP A 152 12.78 -31.31 26.83
CA ASP A 152 11.42 -31.36 27.35
C ASP A 152 10.37 -31.28 26.21
N PHE A 153 9.17 -31.81 26.43
CA PHE A 153 8.08 -31.81 25.46
C PHE A 153 7.71 -30.38 25.01
N ASP A 154 7.84 -29.43 25.93
CA ASP A 154 7.61 -28.00 25.72
C ASP A 154 8.63 -27.35 24.75
N TYR A 155 9.82 -27.94 24.60
CA TYR A 155 10.86 -27.45 23.67
C TYR A 155 10.40 -27.49 22.20
N ARG A 156 9.47 -28.40 21.87
CA ARG A 156 8.86 -28.47 20.52
C ARG A 156 7.99 -27.25 20.19
N PHE A 157 7.51 -26.53 21.18
CA PHE A 157 6.67 -25.34 21.01
C PHE A 157 7.48 -24.04 21.01
N ILE A 158 8.68 -24.03 21.59
CA ILE A 158 9.61 -22.88 21.56
C ILE A 158 9.96 -22.44 20.14
N SER A 159 10.03 -23.38 19.19
CA SER A 159 10.39 -23.07 17.80
C SER A 159 9.29 -22.35 17.01
N LYS A 160 8.03 -22.35 17.46
CA LYS A 160 6.92 -21.70 16.75
C LYS A 160 6.54 -20.43 17.48
N LYS A 161 7.03 -19.29 16.98
CA LYS A 161 6.65 -17.95 17.42
C LYS A 161 5.12 -17.80 17.38
N THR A 162 4.48 -17.89 18.54
CA THR A 162 3.02 -17.77 18.72
C THR A 162 2.59 -16.37 18.29
N SER A 163 1.42 -16.25 17.67
CA SER A 163 0.85 -14.93 17.42
C SER A 163 0.47 -14.30 18.76
N PRO A 164 0.86 -13.05 19.05
CA PRO A 164 0.47 -12.39 20.29
C PRO A 164 -1.04 -12.25 20.32
N THR A 165 -1.70 -13.01 21.19
CA THR A 165 -3.15 -12.92 21.43
C THR A 165 -3.35 -11.98 22.61
N PHE A 166 -3.92 -10.80 22.37
CA PHE A 166 -4.24 -9.84 23.43
C PHE A 166 -5.72 -9.52 23.41
N GLU A 167 -6.28 -9.25 24.59
CA GLU A 167 -7.67 -8.83 24.73
C GLU A 167 -7.81 -7.40 24.21
N LEU A 168 -8.75 -7.20 23.28
CA LEU A 168 -9.06 -5.90 22.73
C LEU A 168 -9.95 -5.14 23.71
N SER A 169 -9.57 -3.93 24.09
CA SER A 169 -10.43 -3.04 24.87
C SER A 169 -11.74 -2.75 24.11
N LYS A 170 -12.82 -2.48 24.84
CA LYS A 170 -14.11 -2.13 24.25
C LYS A 170 -14.08 -0.71 23.66
N GLN A 171 -13.55 -0.59 22.45
CA GLN A 171 -13.36 0.65 21.73
C GLN A 171 -13.61 0.44 20.23
N GLU A 172 -13.99 1.53 19.56
CA GLU A 172 -14.08 1.59 18.10
C GLU A 172 -12.85 2.32 17.56
N LEU A 173 -12.21 1.74 16.56
CA LEU A 173 -11.00 2.29 15.94
C LEU A 173 -11.13 2.25 14.42
N TYR A 174 -10.82 3.36 13.76
CA TYR A 174 -10.61 3.41 12.32
C TYR A 174 -9.17 3.82 12.04
N VAL A 175 -8.41 2.94 11.41
CA VAL A 175 -7.04 3.21 10.96
C VAL A 175 -7.02 3.14 9.44
N ARG A 176 -6.26 4.04 8.81
CA ARG A 176 -6.11 4.11 7.37
C ARG A 176 -4.63 4.17 6.99
N VAL A 177 -4.32 3.58 5.84
CA VAL A 177 -2.98 3.51 5.25
C VAL A 177 -3.10 3.80 3.76
N GLU A 178 -2.10 4.45 3.19
CA GLU A 178 -1.99 4.62 1.75
C GLU A 178 -1.54 3.30 1.11
N ALA A 179 -2.48 2.51 0.58
CA ALA A 179 -2.15 1.39 -0.28
C ALA A 179 -1.84 1.89 -1.71
N PRO A 180 -1.15 1.09 -2.56
CA PRO A 180 -0.86 1.50 -3.94
C PRO A 180 -2.09 1.84 -4.80
N LYS A 181 -3.26 1.37 -4.40
CA LYS A 181 -4.55 1.64 -5.05
C LYS A 181 -5.28 2.86 -4.46
N GLY A 182 -4.87 3.33 -3.29
CA GLY A 182 -5.50 4.42 -2.54
C GLY A 182 -5.67 4.09 -1.05
N GLU A 183 -6.60 4.80 -0.40
CA GLU A 183 -6.81 4.70 1.04
C GLU A 183 -7.43 3.35 1.40
N LEU A 184 -6.64 2.50 2.06
CA LEU A 184 -7.11 1.28 2.71
C LEU A 184 -7.43 1.58 4.16
N GLY A 185 -8.71 1.46 4.51
CA GLY A 185 -9.18 1.64 5.88
C GLY A 185 -9.53 0.32 6.55
N ILE A 186 -9.27 0.21 7.85
CA ILE A 186 -9.74 -0.89 8.70
C ILE A 186 -10.51 -0.27 9.86
N PHE A 187 -11.78 -0.64 9.97
CA PHE A 187 -12.65 -0.32 11.08
C PHE A 187 -12.81 -1.54 11.99
N LEU A 188 -12.46 -1.38 13.27
CA LEU A 188 -12.42 -2.44 14.26
C LEU A 188 -13.20 -2.03 15.51
N ILE A 189 -13.96 -2.97 16.07
CA ILE A 189 -14.63 -2.81 17.37
C ILE A 189 -14.18 -3.96 18.28
N GLY A 190 -13.60 -3.62 19.43
CA GLY A 190 -13.27 -4.59 20.49
C GLY A 190 -14.42 -4.81 21.47
N ASP A 191 -14.44 -5.96 22.14
CA ASP A 191 -15.43 -6.30 23.18
C ASP A 191 -14.80 -7.15 24.30
N HIS A 192 -13.65 -6.70 24.84
CA HIS A 192 -12.89 -7.40 25.89
C HIS A 192 -12.59 -8.88 25.57
N SER A 193 -12.47 -9.19 24.28
CA SER A 193 -12.22 -10.52 23.75
C SER A 193 -10.96 -10.48 22.90
N ALA A 194 -10.33 -11.65 22.74
CA ALA A 194 -9.23 -11.84 21.79
C ALA A 194 -9.67 -11.66 20.33
N PHE A 195 -10.97 -11.84 20.05
CA PHE A 195 -11.55 -11.67 18.72
C PHE A 195 -12.28 -10.32 18.62
N PRO A 196 -12.09 -9.57 17.53
CA PRO A 196 -12.83 -8.34 17.30
C PRO A 196 -14.31 -8.65 17.13
N TRP A 197 -15.18 -7.85 17.76
CA TRP A 197 -16.62 -7.96 17.59
C TRP A 197 -17.04 -7.62 16.16
N ARG A 198 -16.43 -6.60 15.58
CA ARG A 198 -16.62 -6.21 14.19
C ARG A 198 -15.29 -5.85 13.55
N TRP A 199 -15.12 -6.33 12.32
CA TRP A 199 -14.00 -6.02 11.45
C TRP A 199 -14.55 -5.63 10.08
N LYS A 200 -14.44 -4.36 9.69
CA LYS A 200 -14.81 -3.92 8.34
C LYS A 200 -13.61 -3.32 7.64
N ILE A 201 -13.34 -3.82 6.45
CA ILE A 201 -12.32 -3.26 5.56
C ILE A 201 -13.03 -2.23 4.66
N ARG A 202 -12.40 -1.07 4.46
CA ARG A 202 -12.71 -0.10 3.42
C ARG A 202 -11.67 -0.28 2.30
N PRO A 203 -11.95 -1.14 1.30
CA PRO A 203 -11.01 -1.37 0.21
C PRO A 203 -11.03 -0.20 -0.77
N PRO A 204 -9.86 0.31 -1.20
CA PRO A 204 -9.81 1.42 -2.17
C PRO A 204 -10.39 1.02 -3.52
N GLY A 205 -10.18 -0.23 -3.96
CA GLY A 205 -10.70 -0.72 -5.23
C GLY A 205 -12.23 -0.70 -5.34
N PHE A 206 -12.95 -0.95 -4.24
CA PHE A 206 -14.42 -0.89 -4.25
C PHE A 206 -14.92 0.53 -4.52
N ILE A 207 -14.33 1.52 -3.86
CA ILE A 207 -14.73 2.92 -3.99
C ILE A 207 -14.33 3.46 -5.35
N ASN A 208 -13.11 3.16 -5.78
CA ASN A 208 -12.62 3.58 -7.09
C ASN A 208 -13.39 2.93 -8.25
N LEU A 209 -14.04 1.79 -8.04
CA LEU A 209 -14.90 1.14 -9.04
C LEU A 209 -16.28 1.81 -9.17
N GLN A 210 -16.78 2.51 -8.14
CA GLN A 210 -18.13 3.09 -8.14
C GLN A 210 -18.34 4.13 -9.26
N ILE A 211 -17.29 4.85 -9.64
CA ILE A 211 -17.35 5.87 -10.69
C ILE A 211 -17.37 5.27 -12.11
N LEU A 212 -17.17 3.96 -12.26
CA LEU A 212 -17.08 3.29 -13.57
C LEU A 212 -18.26 3.60 -14.51
N PRO A 213 -19.54 3.56 -14.08
CA PRO A 213 -20.66 3.87 -14.97
C PRO A 213 -20.62 5.30 -15.53
N GLN A 214 -20.07 6.25 -14.77
CA GLN A 214 -19.89 7.63 -15.20
C GLN A 214 -18.74 7.75 -16.21
N LEU A 215 -17.63 7.06 -15.96
CA LEU A 215 -16.47 7.06 -16.84
C LEU A 215 -16.72 6.41 -18.20
N VAL A 216 -17.55 5.37 -18.26
CA VAL A 216 -17.84 4.63 -19.50
C VAL A 216 -18.89 5.35 -20.37
N LYS A 217 -19.60 6.34 -19.82
CA LYS A 217 -20.67 7.03 -20.53
C LYS A 217 -20.12 7.75 -21.77
N ARG A 218 -20.70 7.44 -22.94
CA ARG A 218 -20.30 7.99 -24.26
C ARG A 218 -18.88 7.63 -24.72
N MET A 219 -18.26 6.61 -24.13
CA MET A 219 -16.98 6.05 -24.58
C MET A 219 -17.18 4.88 -25.56
N LYS A 220 -16.14 4.51 -26.33
CA LYS A 220 -16.20 3.32 -27.19
C LYS A 220 -16.03 2.06 -26.33
N LEU A 221 -16.52 0.92 -26.82
CA LEU A 221 -16.34 -0.38 -26.16
C LEU A 221 -14.87 -0.71 -25.87
N ALA A 222 -13.98 -0.36 -26.81
CA ALA A 222 -12.55 -0.59 -26.68
C ALA A 222 -11.91 0.23 -25.53
N ASP A 223 -12.52 1.35 -25.12
CA ASP A 223 -11.95 2.25 -24.11
C ASP A 223 -12.28 1.78 -22.69
N ILE A 224 -13.26 0.89 -22.53
CA ILE A 224 -13.61 0.25 -21.25
C ILE A 224 -12.39 -0.45 -20.64
N MET A 225 -11.62 -1.16 -21.46
CA MET A 225 -10.42 -1.87 -20.99
C MET A 225 -9.34 -0.90 -20.48
N THR A 226 -9.23 0.28 -21.10
CA THR A 226 -8.29 1.31 -20.67
C THR A 226 -8.72 1.94 -19.36
N ILE A 227 -10.02 2.24 -19.23
CA ILE A 227 -10.60 2.76 -17.99
C ILE A 227 -10.40 1.78 -16.85
N LEU A 228 -10.80 0.51 -17.02
CA LEU A 228 -10.65 -0.54 -16.01
C LEU A 228 -9.19 -0.75 -15.59
N GLY A 229 -8.27 -0.81 -16.58
CA GLY A 229 -6.84 -0.92 -16.31
C GLY A 229 -6.28 0.28 -15.56
N SER A 230 -6.77 1.48 -15.83
CA SER A 230 -6.31 2.71 -15.15
C SER A 230 -6.79 2.83 -13.70
N ILE A 231 -7.97 2.28 -13.39
CA ILE A 231 -8.51 2.21 -12.02
C ILE A 231 -7.73 1.16 -11.21
N ASP A 232 -7.22 0.11 -11.87
CA ASP A 232 -6.46 -0.99 -11.26
C ASP A 232 -7.29 -1.75 -10.21
N ILE A 233 -8.29 -2.48 -10.68
CA ILE A 233 -9.21 -3.23 -9.81
C ILE A 233 -8.73 -4.66 -9.56
N ILE A 234 -8.80 -5.11 -8.31
CA ILE A 234 -8.64 -6.53 -7.97
C ILE A 234 -9.92 -7.02 -7.32
N MET A 235 -10.67 -7.91 -7.98
CA MET A 235 -12.00 -8.33 -7.50
C MET A 235 -11.99 -8.92 -6.08
N GLY A 236 -10.89 -9.54 -5.65
CA GLY A 236 -10.76 -10.06 -4.29
C GLY A 236 -10.79 -9.00 -3.18
N GLU A 237 -10.50 -7.74 -3.49
CA GLU A 237 -10.65 -6.61 -2.55
C GLU A 237 -12.06 -6.02 -2.60
N VAL A 238 -12.69 -6.01 -3.78
CA VAL A 238 -13.99 -5.37 -4.06
C VAL A 238 -15.15 -6.12 -3.41
N ASP A 239 -15.06 -7.44 -3.35
CA ASP A 239 -16.16 -8.34 -2.93
C ASP A 239 -16.39 -8.40 -1.39
N ARG A 240 -15.61 -7.66 -0.58
CA ARG A 240 -15.53 -7.82 0.90
C ARG A 240 -16.38 -6.83 1.73
#